data_AF-A0A4V3C7M2-F1
#
_entry.id   AF-A0A4V3C7M2-F1
#
_cell.length_a   1.000
_cell.length_b   1.000
_cell.length_c   1.000
_cell.angle_alpha   90.00
_cell.angle_beta   90.00
_cell.angle_gamma   90.00
#
_symmetry.space_group_name_H-M   'P 1'
#
loop_
_entity.id
_entity.type
_entity.pdbx_description
1 polymer ?
#
loop_
_entity_poly.entity_id
_entity_poly.type
_entity_poly.pdbx_seq_one_letter_code
_entity_poly.pdbx_strand_id
1 'polypeptide(L)'
;MAELEARSALQKVRDLLQSYVMDAGGMQGVRAEFEHTAQATTRFLRQELDALESVLADELPPGTLLRLVEDDANWGLDDPSDAGAAAFLREVADILRSVIDSAR
;
A
#
# COMPACT_ATOMS: atom_id res chain seq x y z
N MET A 1 4.80 -8.76 -21.17
CA MET A 1 3.83 -9.34 -20.21
C MET A 1 4.01 -8.69 -18.85
N ALA A 2 5.21 -8.73 -18.24
CA ALA A 2 5.52 -8.07 -16.96
C ALA A 2 5.16 -6.57 -16.89
N GLU A 3 5.44 -5.78 -17.93
CA GLU A 3 5.15 -4.34 -17.94
C GLU A 3 3.64 -4.00 -17.84
N LEU A 4 2.76 -4.84 -18.40
CA LEU A 4 1.32 -4.62 -18.34
C LEU A 4 0.75 -5.01 -16.96
N GLU A 5 1.30 -6.08 -16.36
CA GLU A 5 0.94 -6.53 -15.02
C GLU A 5 1.42 -5.54 -13.95
N ALA A 6 2.67 -5.06 -14.05
CA ALA A 6 3.22 -4.03 -13.18
C ALA A 6 2.41 -2.72 -13.27
N ARG A 7 1.96 -2.33 -14.47
CA ARG A 7 1.09 -1.15 -14.64
C ARG A 7 -0.28 -1.34 -13.96
N SER A 8 -0.79 -2.57 -13.93
CA SER A 8 -2.03 -2.88 -13.22
C SER A 8 -1.84 -2.91 -11.69
N ALA A 9 -0.70 -3.44 -11.21
CA ALA A 9 -0.37 -3.49 -9.79
C ALA A 9 -0.11 -2.09 -9.23
N LEU A 10 0.63 -1.25 -9.95
CA LEU A 10 0.84 0.15 -9.58
C LEU A 10 -0.46 0.93 -9.46
N GLN A 11 -1.39 0.77 -10.40
CA GLN A 11 -2.68 1.46 -10.31
C GLN A 11 -3.48 1.02 -9.09
N LYS A 12 -3.51 -0.29 -8.79
CA LYS A 12 -4.16 -0.79 -7.57
C LYS A 12 -3.53 -0.23 -6.29
N VAL A 13 -2.20 -0.21 -6.22
CA VAL A 13 -1.50 0.39 -5.07
C VAL A 13 -1.84 1.88 -4.93
N ARG A 14 -1.96 2.63 -6.03
CA ARG A 14 -2.45 4.02 -5.95
C ARG A 14 -3.85 4.09 -5.38
N ASP A 15 -4.77 3.29 -5.90
CA ASP A 15 -6.16 3.28 -5.44
C ASP A 15 -6.26 2.91 -3.94
N LEU A 16 -5.44 1.94 -3.49
CA LEU A 16 -5.28 1.56 -2.08
C LEU A 16 -4.79 2.75 -1.23
N LEU A 17 -3.70 3.41 -1.63
CA LEU A 17 -3.10 4.52 -0.87
C LEU A 17 -4.08 5.69 -0.77
N GLN A 18 -4.73 6.05 -1.89
CA GLN A 18 -5.72 7.13 -1.91
C GLN A 18 -6.95 6.81 -1.06
N SER A 19 -7.37 5.54 -0.99
CA SER A 19 -8.59 5.15 -0.26
C SER A 19 -8.38 4.93 1.24
N TYR A 20 -7.20 4.45 1.64
CA TYR A 20 -6.97 3.96 3.01
C TYR A 20 -5.88 4.71 3.77
N VAL A 21 -4.98 5.40 3.06
CA VAL A 21 -3.77 5.99 3.66
C VAL A 21 -3.79 7.51 3.59
N MET A 22 -4.25 8.10 2.47
CA MET A 22 -4.24 9.54 2.23
C MET A 22 -4.85 10.37 3.37
N ASP A 23 -6.02 9.97 3.85
CA ASP A 23 -6.75 10.68 4.90
C ASP A 23 -6.53 10.07 6.30
N ALA A 24 -5.71 9.02 6.41
CA ALA A 24 -5.42 8.41 7.68
C ALA A 24 -4.49 9.32 8.51
N GLY A 25 -4.94 9.74 9.69
CA GLY A 25 -4.14 10.55 10.63
C GLY A 25 -2.95 9.83 11.28
N GLY A 26 -2.42 8.78 10.65
CA GLY A 26 -1.33 7.93 11.12
C GLY A 26 -1.59 6.44 10.92
N MET A 27 -0.58 5.60 11.20
CA MET A 27 -0.65 4.14 10.95
C MET A 27 -1.75 3.41 11.73
N GLN A 28 -2.13 3.92 12.91
CA GLN A 28 -3.28 3.41 13.63
C GLN A 28 -4.61 3.70 12.90
N GLY A 29 -4.70 4.85 12.22
CA GLY A 29 -5.83 5.18 11.34
C GLY A 29 -5.89 4.24 10.14
N VAL A 30 -4.75 4.00 9.48
CA VAL A 30 -4.66 3.03 8.36
C VAL A 30 -5.14 1.64 8.79
N ARG A 31 -4.68 1.17 9.96
CA ARG A 31 -5.15 -0.10 10.55
C ARG A 31 -6.67 -0.09 10.75
N ALA A 32 -7.23 0.96 11.33
CA ALA A 32 -8.66 1.06 11.61
C ALA A 32 -9.50 1.00 10.32
N GLU A 33 -9.07 1.64 9.24
CA GLU A 33 -9.75 1.60 7.94
C GLU A 33 -9.73 0.19 7.32
N PHE A 34 -8.60 -0.52 7.42
CA PHE A 34 -8.51 -1.91 7.00
C PHE A 34 -9.38 -2.83 7.86
N GLU A 35 -9.36 -2.67 9.19
CA GLU A 35 -10.20 -3.45 10.11
C GLU A 35 -11.69 -3.23 9.81
N HIS A 36 -12.10 -1.99 9.55
CA HIS A 36 -13.47 -1.65 9.15
C HIS A 36 -13.87 -2.34 7.84
N THR A 37 -13.00 -2.33 6.82
CA THR A 37 -13.27 -3.04 5.56
C THR A 37 -13.34 -4.55 5.74
N ALA A 38 -12.44 -5.11 6.58
CA ALA A 38 -12.36 -6.54 6.82
C ALA A 38 -13.64 -7.11 7.46
N GLN A 39 -14.41 -6.30 8.20
CA GLN A 39 -15.72 -6.69 8.75
C GLN A 39 -16.72 -7.10 7.66
N ALA A 40 -16.66 -6.45 6.48
CA ALA A 40 -17.51 -6.78 5.35
C ALA A 40 -16.90 -7.89 4.48
N THR A 41 -15.62 -7.76 4.13
CA THR A 41 -14.90 -8.78 3.35
C THR A 41 -13.39 -8.58 3.39
N THR A 42 -12.65 -9.69 3.45
CA THR A 42 -11.19 -9.72 3.28
C THR A 42 -10.76 -9.94 1.84
N ARG A 43 -11.68 -10.17 0.89
CA ARG A 43 -11.33 -10.52 -0.49
C ARG A 43 -10.58 -9.40 -1.21
N PHE A 44 -11.06 -8.16 -1.09
CA PHE A 44 -10.42 -7.00 -1.71
C PHE A 44 -9.08 -6.70 -1.05
N LEU A 45 -9.03 -6.70 0.29
CA LEU A 45 -7.80 -6.50 1.05
C LEU A 45 -6.66 -7.47 0.64
N ARG A 46 -6.99 -8.74 0.34
CA ARG A 46 -6.00 -9.70 -0.20
C ARG A 46 -5.48 -9.29 -1.58
N GLN A 47 -6.37 -8.84 -2.47
CA GLN A 47 -5.97 -8.41 -3.81
C GLN A 47 -5.10 -7.15 -3.80
N GLU A 48 -5.34 -6.25 -2.85
CA GLU A 48 -4.50 -5.08 -2.62
C GLU A 48 -3.14 -5.45 -2.02
N LEU A 49 -3.11 -6.38 -1.07
CA LEU A 49 -1.87 -6.91 -0.50
C LEU A 49 -1.00 -7.56 -1.59
N ASP A 50 -1.57 -8.41 -2.43
CA ASP A 50 -0.85 -9.06 -3.54
C ASP A 50 -0.26 -8.02 -4.51
N ALA A 51 -1.01 -6.96 -4.82
CA ALA A 51 -0.56 -5.88 -5.69
C ALA A 51 0.59 -5.09 -5.05
N LEU A 52 0.48 -4.78 -3.77
CA LEU A 52 1.50 -4.05 -3.00
C LEU A 52 2.81 -4.86 -2.90
N GLU A 53 2.71 -6.16 -2.63
CA GLU A 53 3.86 -7.07 -2.61
C GLU A 53 4.53 -7.17 -3.98
N SER A 54 3.76 -7.22 -5.07
CA SER A 54 4.30 -7.22 -6.44
C SER A 54 5.07 -5.92 -6.73
N VAL A 55 4.50 -4.76 -6.40
CA VAL A 55 5.15 -3.44 -6.58
C VAL A 55 6.45 -3.34 -5.78
N LEU A 56 6.50 -3.92 -4.57
CA LEU A 56 7.69 -3.94 -3.72
C LEU A 56 8.77 -4.93 -4.18
N ALA A 57 8.40 -5.93 -5.00
CA ALA A 57 9.32 -6.93 -5.54
C ALA A 57 9.87 -6.56 -6.92
N ASP A 58 9.15 -5.72 -7.68
CA ASP A 58 9.53 -5.31 -9.03
C ASP A 58 10.65 -4.26 -9.06
N GLU A 59 11.51 -4.35 -10.07
CA GLU A 59 12.45 -3.27 -10.39
C GLU A 59 11.71 -2.13 -11.10
N LEU A 60 11.40 -1.07 -10.35
CA LEU A 60 10.70 0.11 -10.85
C LEU A 60 11.68 1.23 -11.23
N PRO A 61 11.28 2.16 -12.11
CA PRO A 61 12.06 3.36 -12.37
C PRO A 61 12.34 4.13 -11.07
N PRO A 62 13.54 4.72 -10.90
CA PRO A 62 13.86 5.49 -9.71
C PRO A 62 12.86 6.62 -9.41
N GLY A 63 12.55 6.81 -8.14
CA GLY A 63 11.57 7.77 -7.61
C GLY A 63 10.12 7.32 -7.75
N THR A 64 9.85 6.10 -8.22
CA THR A 64 8.47 5.62 -8.40
C THR A 64 7.80 5.36 -7.05
N LEU A 65 8.51 4.72 -6.11
CA LEU A 65 7.95 4.43 -4.80
C LEU A 65 7.79 5.71 -3.99
N LEU A 66 8.76 6.62 -4.09
CA LEU A 66 8.65 7.93 -3.43
C LEU A 66 7.41 8.70 -3.89
N ARG A 67 7.13 8.77 -5.21
CA ARG A 67 5.91 9.41 -5.72
C ARG A 67 4.63 8.74 -5.23
N LEU A 68 4.60 7.41 -5.14
CA LEU A 68 3.43 6.72 -4.56
C LEU A 68 3.15 7.20 -3.14
N VAL A 69 4.18 7.37 -2.32
CA VAL A 69 3.98 7.79 -0.93
C VAL A 69 3.69 9.28 -0.82
N GLU A 70 4.45 10.13 -1.51
CA GLU A 70 4.28 11.59 -1.39
C GLU A 70 3.04 12.11 -2.13
N ASP A 71 2.74 11.59 -3.33
CA ASP A 71 1.64 12.09 -4.16
C ASP A 71 0.34 11.31 -3.91
N ASP A 72 0.40 9.97 -3.94
CA ASP A 72 -0.80 9.13 -3.85
C ASP A 72 -1.22 8.82 -2.41
N ALA A 73 -0.26 8.66 -1.49
CA ALA A 73 -0.56 8.55 -0.06
C ALA A 73 -0.56 9.91 0.64
N ASN A 74 -0.09 10.99 0.01
CA ASN A 74 0.01 12.33 0.62
C ASN A 74 0.77 12.36 1.96
N TRP A 75 1.79 11.51 2.12
CA TRP A 75 2.57 11.40 3.35
C TRP A 75 4.02 11.84 3.15
N GLY A 76 4.47 12.76 4.00
CA GLY A 76 5.87 13.16 4.06
C GLY A 76 6.71 12.10 4.77
N LEU A 77 7.89 11.79 4.21
CA LEU A 77 8.84 10.84 4.78
C LEU A 77 10.07 11.57 5.35
N ASP A 78 10.59 11.07 6.48
CA ASP A 78 11.87 11.53 7.02
C ASP A 78 13.05 11.15 6.11
N ASP A 79 12.95 10.01 5.43
CA ASP A 79 13.84 9.56 4.35
C ASP A 79 13.13 9.71 3.00
N PRO A 80 13.33 10.82 2.26
CA PRO A 80 12.70 11.07 0.97
C PRO A 80 13.45 10.32 -0.16
N SER A 81 13.58 9.01 0.00
CA SER A 81 14.16 8.10 -0.99
C SER A 81 13.21 6.95 -1.29
N ASP A 82 13.42 6.24 -2.41
CA ASP A 82 12.66 5.01 -2.69
C ASP A 82 12.88 3.94 -1.61
N ALA A 83 14.01 3.95 -0.90
CA ALA A 83 14.26 3.03 0.20
C ALA A 83 13.36 3.36 1.41
N GLY A 84 13.25 4.64 1.77
CA GLY A 84 12.31 5.12 2.78
C GLY A 84 10.86 4.83 2.40
N ALA A 85 10.49 5.10 1.14
CA ALA A 85 9.15 4.81 0.63
C ALA A 85 8.85 3.29 0.62
N ALA A 86 9.81 2.45 0.26
CA ALA A 86 9.65 1.00 0.35
C ALA A 86 9.47 0.53 1.80
N ALA A 87 10.16 1.13 2.77
CA ALA A 87 9.99 0.81 4.18
C ALA A 87 8.58 1.18 4.67
N PHE A 88 8.10 2.38 4.30
CA PHE A 88 6.74 2.83 4.57
C PHE A 88 5.68 1.88 4.00
N LEU A 89 5.79 1.54 2.71
CA LEU A 89 4.86 0.64 2.03
C LEU A 89 4.87 -0.77 2.60
N ARG A 90 6.02 -1.26 3.09
CA ARG A 90 6.10 -2.54 3.83
C ARG A 90 5.34 -2.49 5.15
N GLU A 91 5.41 -1.38 5.89
CA GLU A 91 4.63 -1.22 7.12
C GLU A 91 3.12 -1.30 6.83
N VAL A 92 2.66 -0.62 5.77
CA VAL A 92 1.26 -0.72 5.32
C VAL A 92 0.89 -2.18 4.95
N ALA A 93 1.76 -2.89 4.23
CA ALA A 93 1.56 -4.28 3.87
C ALA A 93 1.46 -5.19 5.11
N ASP A 94 2.31 -4.97 6.10
CA ASP A 94 2.32 -5.75 7.34
C ASP A 94 1.05 -5.52 8.18
N ILE A 95 0.55 -4.27 8.24
CA ILE A 95 -0.75 -3.97 8.87
C ILE A 95 -1.87 -4.70 8.12
N LEU A 96 -1.91 -4.58 6.79
CA LEU A 96 -2.94 -5.20 5.95
C LEU A 96 -2.96 -6.72 6.12
N ARG A 97 -1.79 -7.37 6.10
CA ARG A 97 -1.64 -8.81 6.36
C ARG A 97 -2.13 -9.18 7.76
N SER A 98 -1.73 -8.43 8.78
CA SER A 98 -2.17 -8.64 10.17
C SER A 98 -3.69 -8.57 10.31
N VAL A 99 -4.35 -7.62 9.63
CA VAL A 99 -5.81 -7.47 9.66
C VAL A 99 -6.50 -8.65 8.97
N ILE A 100 -6.02 -9.04 7.79
CA ILE A 100 -6.57 -10.19 7.04
C ILE A 100 -6.47 -11.48 7.87
N ASP A 101 -5.35 -11.71 8.54
CA ASP A 101 -5.15 -12.90 9.38
C ASP A 101 -5.99 -12.89 10.66
N SER A 102 -6.33 -11.70 11.18
CA SER A 102 -7.16 -11.57 12.38
C SER A 102 -8.66 -11.71 12.09
N ALA A 103 -9.09 -11.45 10.85
CA ALA A 103 -10.50 -11.52 10.43
C ALA A 103 -10.94 -12.95 10.02
N ARG A 104 -10.18 -13.98 10.42
CA ARG A 104 -10.44 -15.40 10.14
C ARG A 104 -11.51 -16.01 11.03
#